data_AF-A0A3N5AHP1-F1
#
_entry.id   AF-A0A3N5AHP1-F1
#
_cell.length_a   1.000
_cell.length_b   1.000
_cell.length_c   1.000
_cell.angle_alpha   90.00
_cell.angle_beta   90.00
_cell.angle_gamma   90.00
#
_symmetry.space_group_name_H-M   'P 1'
#
loop_
_entity.id
_entity.type
_entity.pdbx_description
1 polymer ?
#
loop_
_entity_poly.entity_id
_entity_poly.type
_entity_poly.pdbx_seq_one_letter_code
_entity_poly.pdbx_strand_id
1 'polypeptide(L)' 'MYRAPAPPPPQPAPAPPTPAPKPPAPKPKVPRPAYHTAARKPVEHHISPVTFTLMTAAPAVLAIVALRPR' A
#
# COMPACT_ATOMS: atom_id res chain seq x y z
N MET A 1 -52.76 13.19 33.05
CA MET A 1 -51.91 14.02 32.18
C MET A 1 -50.83 13.13 31.56
N TYR A 2 -51.04 12.63 30.34
CA TYR A 2 -50.02 11.84 29.63
C TYR A 2 -49.19 12.78 28.75
N ARG A 3 -47.90 12.93 29.07
CA ARG A 3 -46.94 13.65 28.22
C ARG A 3 -46.35 12.66 27.23
N ALA A 4 -46.53 12.90 25.93
CA ALA A 4 -45.89 12.10 24.90
C ALA A 4 -44.35 12.22 25.04
N PRO A 5 -43.58 11.15 24.78
CA PRO A 5 -42.13 11.21 24.74
C PRO A 5 -41.67 12.25 23.70
N ALA A 6 -40.61 13.00 24.01
CA ALA A 6 -40.06 13.96 23.07
C ALA A 6 -39.52 13.23 21.81
N PRO A 7 -39.68 13.82 20.61
CA PRO A 7 -39.15 13.20 19.39
C PRO A 7 -37.61 13.13 19.43
N PRO A 8 -37.03 12.14 18.75
CA PRO A 8 -35.58 12.01 18.67
C PRO A 8 -34.95 13.20 17.93
N PRO A 9 -33.70 13.55 18.26
CA PRO A 9 -33.01 14.65 17.61
C PRO A 9 -32.77 14.37 16.11
N PRO A 10 -32.77 15.41 15.25
CA PRO A 10 -32.43 15.26 13.84
C PRO A 10 -31.02 14.70 13.64
N GLN A 11 -30.86 13.80 12.67
CA GLN A 11 -29.54 13.28 12.32
C GLN A 11 -28.68 14.36 11.61
N PRO A 12 -27.37 14.41 11.89
CA PRO A 12 -26.46 15.30 11.16
C PRO A 12 -26.48 15.01 9.67
N ALA A 13 -26.54 16.06 8.85
CA ALA A 13 -26.45 15.93 7.40
C ALA A 13 -25.05 15.41 6.98
N PRO A 14 -24.95 14.64 5.88
CA PRO A 14 -23.67 14.20 5.34
C PRO A 14 -22.75 15.39 5.08
N ALA A 15 -21.49 15.27 5.49
CA ALA A 15 -20.48 16.29 5.20
C ALA A 15 -20.19 16.34 3.69
N PRO A 16 -19.96 17.54 3.12
CA PRO A 16 -19.60 17.67 1.72
C PRO A 16 -18.25 16.98 1.42
N PRO A 17 -18.08 16.42 0.21
CA PRO A 17 -16.86 15.73 -0.16
C PRO A 17 -15.66 16.68 -0.19
N THR A 18 -14.54 16.24 0.37
CA THR A 18 -13.27 16.97 0.33
C THR A 18 -12.73 17.02 -1.10
N PRO A 19 -12.25 18.18 -1.59
CA PRO A 19 -11.64 18.26 -2.92
C PRO A 19 -10.41 17.35 -3.04
N ALA A 20 -10.34 16.59 -4.14
CA ALA A 20 -9.19 15.75 -4.43
C ALA A 20 -7.92 16.59 -4.68
N PRO A 21 -6.72 16.10 -4.29
CA PRO A 21 -5.47 16.79 -4.57
C PRO A 21 -5.25 17.00 -6.08
N LYS A 22 -4.92 18.23 -6.48
CA LYS A 22 -4.62 18.55 -7.88
C LYS A 22 -3.29 17.91 -8.30
N PRO A 23 -3.18 17.34 -9.51
CA PRO A 23 -1.92 16.84 -10.03
C PRO A 23 -0.84 17.94 -10.07
N PRO A 24 0.43 17.61 -9.78
CA PRO A 24 1.52 18.58 -9.83
C PRO A 24 1.70 19.12 -11.26
N ALA A 25 1.99 20.41 -11.36
CA ALA A 25 2.18 21.10 -12.64
C ALA A 25 3.37 20.49 -13.44
N PRO A 26 3.30 20.44 -14.78
CA PRO A 26 4.39 19.94 -15.60
C PRO A 26 5.67 20.76 -15.39
N LYS A 27 6.77 20.10 -15.04
CA LYS A 27 8.09 20.74 -14.92
C LYS A 27 8.67 21.06 -16.31
N PRO A 28 9.53 22.10 -16.43
CA PRO A 28 10.23 22.40 -17.68
C PRO A 28 10.97 21.18 -18.22
N LYS A 29 10.77 20.88 -19.51
CA LYS A 29 11.32 19.68 -20.15
C LYS A 29 12.79 19.89 -20.50
N VAL A 30 13.68 19.56 -19.58
CA VAL A 30 15.12 19.48 -19.83
C VAL A 30 15.38 18.26 -20.73
N PRO A 31 16.18 18.37 -21.82
CA PRO A 31 16.57 17.23 -22.62
C PRO A 31 17.41 16.28 -21.76
N ARG A 32 16.82 15.16 -21.35
CA ARG A 32 17.55 14.09 -20.67
C ARG A 32 18.00 13.06 -21.72
N PRO A 33 19.27 12.61 -21.68
CA PRO A 33 19.68 11.45 -22.45
C PRO A 33 18.72 10.29 -22.15
N ALA A 34 18.09 9.78 -23.20
CA ALA A 34 17.19 8.65 -23.08
C ALA A 34 18.02 7.37 -22.98
N TYR A 35 18.63 7.14 -21.82
CA TYR A 35 19.02 5.79 -21.44
C TYR A 35 17.73 5.01 -21.25
N HIS A 36 17.22 4.45 -22.35
CA HIS A 36 16.13 3.50 -22.30
C HIS A 36 16.68 2.23 -21.63
N THR A 37 16.57 2.16 -20.30
CA THR A 37 16.53 0.86 -19.63
C THR A 37 15.32 0.18 -20.22
N ALA A 38 15.50 -0.96 -20.90
CA ALA A 38 14.38 -1.77 -21.34
C ALA A 38 13.45 -1.93 -20.14
N ALA A 39 12.22 -1.42 -20.25
CA ALA A 39 11.22 -1.55 -19.21
C ALA A 39 10.86 -3.02 -19.14
N ARG A 40 11.64 -3.79 -18.37
CA ARG A 40 11.31 -5.17 -18.07
C ARG A 40 10.01 -5.09 -17.30
N LYS A 41 8.94 -5.60 -17.91
CA LYS A 41 7.65 -5.75 -17.22
C LYS A 41 7.95 -6.41 -15.87
N PRO A 42 7.47 -5.86 -14.73
CA PRO A 42 7.54 -6.56 -13.47
C PRO A 42 6.96 -7.95 -13.72
N VAL A 43 7.78 -8.97 -13.53
CA VAL A 43 7.28 -10.34 -13.64
C VAL A 43 6.28 -10.47 -12.51
N GLU A 44 5.02 -10.69 -12.84
CA GLU A 44 3.98 -10.99 -11.88
C GLU A 44 4.28 -12.38 -11.33
N HIS A 45 5.17 -12.40 -10.34
CA HIS A 45 5.40 -13.56 -9.53
C HIS A 45 4.12 -13.75 -8.71
N HIS A 46 3.32 -14.76 -9.05
CA HIS A 46 2.14 -15.20 -8.27
C HIS A 46 2.47 -15.61 -6.83
N ILE A 47 3.75 -15.51 -6.45
CA ILE A 47 4.28 -15.79 -5.13
C ILE A 47 4.54 -14.44 -4.47
N SER A 48 3.95 -14.23 -3.29
CA SER A 48 4.20 -13.00 -2.54
C SER A 48 5.71 -12.84 -2.29
N PRO A 49 6.25 -11.61 -2.30
CA PRO A 49 7.66 -11.37 -1.98
C PRO A 49 8.10 -12.05 -0.67
N VAL A 50 7.20 -12.05 0.32
CA VAL A 50 7.41 -12.70 1.63
C VAL A 50 7.55 -14.21 1.48
N THR A 51 6.66 -14.86 0.71
CA THR A 51 6.70 -16.31 0.49
C THR A 51 7.97 -16.72 -0.25
N PHE A 52 8.39 -15.94 -1.26
CA PHE A 52 9.65 -16.19 -1.97
C PHE A 52 10.85 -16.09 -1.02
N THR A 53 10.94 -15.01 -0.23
CA THR A 53 12.03 -14.86 0.75
C THR A 53 12.01 -15.96 1.80
N LEU A 54 10.85 -16.40 2.28
CA LEU A 54 10.76 -17.52 3.22
C LEU A 54 11.25 -18.82 2.60
N MET A 55 10.78 -19.17 1.39
CA MET A 55 11.22 -20.40 0.71
C MET A 55 12.73 -20.40 0.42
N THR A 56 13.31 -19.25 0.08
CA THR A 56 14.74 -19.14 -0.23
C THR A 56 15.62 -19.01 1.02
N ALA A 57 15.24 -18.19 2.00
CA ALA A 57 16.08 -17.86 3.14
C ALA A 57 15.90 -18.80 4.34
N ALA A 58 14.71 -19.38 4.54
CA ALA A 58 14.45 -20.24 5.70
C ALA A 58 15.39 -21.46 5.77
N PRO A 59 15.73 -22.18 4.67
CA PRO A 59 16.65 -23.31 4.75
C PRO A 59 18.04 -22.92 5.27
N ALA A 60 18.55 -21.77 4.82
CA ALA A 60 19.86 -21.26 5.24
C ALA A 60 19.84 -20.85 6.72
N VAL A 61 18.79 -20.15 7.16
CA VAL A 61 18.64 -19.75 8.57
C VAL A 61 18.54 -20.98 9.48
N LEU A 62 17.74 -21.98 9.11
CA LEU A 62 17.61 -23.23 9.87
C LEU A 62 18.95 -23.98 9.94
N ALA A 63 19.69 -24.06 8.83
CA ALA A 63 21.01 -24.69 8.81
C ALA A 63 22.00 -23.99 9.77
N ILE A 64 22.02 -22.65 9.77
CA ILE A 64 22.89 -21.88 10.67
C ILE A 64 22.49 -22.09 12.13
N VAL A 65 21.19 -22.11 12.44
CA VAL A 65 20.70 -22.36 13.81
C VAL A 65 21.04 -23.78 14.27
N ALA A 66 20.95 -24.77 13.38
CA ALA A 66 21.31 -26.16 13.68
C ALA A 66 22.83 -26.35 13.86
N LEU A 67 23.66 -25.60 13.13
CA LEU A 67 25.12 -25.65 13.24
C LEU A 67 25.67 -24.81 14.39
N ARG A 68 24.88 -23.89 14.98
CA ARG A 68 25.33 -23.14 16.14
C ARG A 68 25.49 -24.10 17.32
N PRO A 69 26.72 -24.30 17.84
CA PRO A 69 26.89 -25.02 19.09
C PRO A 69 26.20 -24.20 20.18
N ARG A 70 25.36 -24.87 20.97
CA ARG A 70 24.66 -24.24 22.10
C ARG A 70 25.64 -23.88 23.22
#